data_AF-A0A9P8QE32-F1
#
_entry.id   AF-A0A9P8QE32-F1
#
_cell.length_a   1.000
_cell.length_b   1.000
_cell.length_c   1.000
_cell.angle_alpha   90.00
_cell.angle_beta   90.00
_cell.angle_gamma   90.00
#
_symmetry.space_group_name_H-M   'P 1'
#
loop_
_entity.id
_entity.type
_entity.pdbx_description
1 polymer ?
#
loop_
_entity_poly.entity_id
_entity_poly.type
_entity_poly.pdbx_seq_one_letter_code
_entity_poly.pdbx_strand_id
1 'polypeptide(L)'
;NGKYELKFSVESTDDNLGGSVILASLGLRYKSYCSNVTRTFLIGPSKEMEANYDFLLKVQAKAFSLMKDGAVAKDVYSKTLS
;
A
#
# COMPACT_ATOMS: atom_id res chain seq x y z
N ASN A 1 10.30 9.26 -14.83
CA ASN A 1 9.30 9.30 -13.75
C ASN A 1 8.28 8.21 -13.99
N GLY A 2 8.08 7.31 -13.02
CA GLY A 2 7.11 6.22 -13.14
C GLY A 2 5.68 6.75 -13.10
N LYS A 3 4.77 6.10 -13.82
CA LYS A 3 3.33 6.33 -13.76
C LYS A 3 2.75 5.35 -12.76
N TYR A 4 2.18 5.84 -11.66
CA TYR A 4 1.65 5.00 -10.59
C TYR A 4 0.17 5.31 -10.38
N GLU A 5 -0.67 4.27 -10.35
CA GLU A 5 -2.06 4.37 -9.93
C GLU A 5 -2.32 3.37 -8.80
N LEU A 6 -3.10 3.78 -7.80
CA LEU A 6 -3.38 2.99 -6.59
C LEU A 6 -4.83 2.46 -6.53
N LYS A 7 -5.58 2.61 -7.62
CA LYS A 7 -6.96 2.10 -7.72
C LYS A 7 -6.94 0.58 -7.85
N PHE A 8 -7.91 -0.11 -7.25
CA PHE A 8 -8.01 -1.57 -7.34
C PHE A 8 -8.25 -2.12 -8.75
N SER A 9 -8.72 -1.29 -9.68
CA SER A 9 -8.98 -1.66 -11.07
C SER A 9 -7.79 -1.44 -12.00
N VAL A 10 -6.64 -1.00 -11.49
CA VAL A 10 -5.46 -0.77 -12.33
C VAL A 10 -4.85 -2.12 -12.75
N GLU A 11 -4.47 -2.21 -14.01
CA GLU A 11 -3.70 -3.34 -14.55
C GLU A 11 -2.24 -2.91 -14.78
N SER A 12 -1.34 -3.89 -14.89
CA SER A 12 0.06 -3.61 -15.23
C SER A 12 0.13 -3.05 -16.65
N THR A 13 1.01 -2.06 -16.87
CA THR A 13 1.24 -1.54 -18.23
C THR A 13 2.22 -2.43 -19.00
N ASP A 14 2.22 -2.30 -20.33
CA ASP A 14 3.21 -2.95 -21.21
C ASP A 14 4.53 -2.17 -21.32
N ASP A 15 4.70 -1.12 -20.50
CA ASP A 15 5.94 -0.33 -20.47
C ASP A 15 7.09 -1.17 -19.89
N ASN A 16 8.31 -0.95 -20.38
CA ASN A 16 9.49 -1.58 -19.77
C ASN A 16 9.61 -1.19 -18.30
N LEU A 17 9.88 -2.17 -17.44
CA LEU A 17 10.08 -1.95 -16.01
C LEU A 17 11.22 -0.95 -15.78
N GLY A 18 10.93 0.12 -15.07
CA GLY A 18 11.91 1.16 -14.76
C GLY A 18 11.45 2.08 -13.64
N GLY A 19 12.38 2.90 -13.15
CA GLY A 19 12.17 3.81 -12.03
C GLY A 19 12.72 3.30 -10.70
N SER A 20 12.80 4.21 -9.73
CA SER A 20 13.35 3.93 -8.39
C SER A 20 12.33 3.32 -7.42
N VAL A 21 11.06 3.20 -7.81
CA VAL A 21 9.97 2.66 -6.99
C VAL A 21 9.19 1.66 -7.83
N ILE A 22 9.04 0.45 -7.31
CA ILE A 22 8.26 -0.62 -7.95
C ILE A 22 7.13 -0.99 -7.00
N LEU A 23 5.88 -0.91 -7.48
CA LEU A 23 4.71 -1.34 -6.75
C LEU A 23 4.28 -2.72 -7.26
N ALA A 24 4.15 -3.68 -6.34
CA ALA A 24 3.69 -5.03 -6.67
C ALA A 24 2.50 -5.39 -5.77
N SER A 25 1.40 -5.82 -6.39
CA SER A 25 0.20 -6.30 -5.71
C SER A 25 -0.11 -7.72 -6.16
N LEU A 26 -0.39 -8.59 -5.20
CA LEU A 26 -0.74 -9.99 -5.43
C LEU A 26 -2.01 -10.34 -4.65
N GLY A 27 -3.00 -10.86 -5.37
CA GLY A 27 -4.20 -11.46 -4.79
C GLY A 27 -4.16 -12.97 -4.96
N LEU A 28 -4.47 -13.70 -3.88
CA LEU A 28 -4.62 -15.15 -3.91
C LEU A 28 -5.99 -15.56 -3.37
N ARG A 29 -6.58 -16.59 -3.97
CA ARG A 29 -7.86 -17.16 -3.54
C ARG A 29 -7.70 -18.64 -3.21
N TYR A 30 -8.08 -19.03 -2.00
CA TYR A 30 -8.08 -20.42 -1.55
C TYR A 30 -9.45 -20.77 -0.97
N LYS A 31 -10.09 -21.84 -1.49
CA LYS A 31 -11.45 -22.26 -1.08
C LYS A 31 -12.45 -21.11 -1.03
N SER A 32 -12.47 -20.26 -2.06
CA SER A 32 -13.30 -19.06 -2.15
C SER A 32 -12.97 -17.90 -1.18
N TYR A 33 -11.97 -18.05 -0.29
CA TYR A 33 -11.47 -16.95 0.54
C TYR A 33 -10.36 -16.20 -0.17
N CYS A 34 -10.52 -14.89 -0.30
CA CYS A 34 -9.52 -14.01 -0.90
C CYS A 34 -8.51 -13.51 0.13
N SER A 35 -7.29 -13.29 -0.33
CA SER A 35 -6.22 -12.60 0.38
C SER A 35 -5.54 -11.64 -0.59
N ASN A 36 -4.97 -10.55 -0.07
CA ASN A 36 -4.27 -9.57 -0.86
C ASN A 36 -3.02 -9.08 -0.14
N VAL A 37 -1.95 -8.85 -0.88
CA VAL A 37 -0.72 -8.24 -0.38
C VAL A 37 -0.17 -7.26 -1.41
N THR A 38 0.19 -6.06 -0.94
CA THR A 38 0.87 -5.05 -1.76
C THR A 38 2.19 -4.68 -1.10
N ARG A 39 3.25 -4.54 -1.90
CA ARG A 39 4.59 -4.14 -1.47
C ARG A 39 5.15 -3.07 -2.39
N THR A 40 5.99 -2.23 -1.79
CA THR A 40 6.79 -1.22 -2.49
C THR A 40 8.25 -1.65 -2.40
N PHE A 41 8.92 -1.78 -3.53
CA PHE A 41 10.36 -2.00 -3.61
C PHE A 41 11.03 -0.71 -4.03
N LEU A 42 12.09 -0.34 -3.33
CA LEU A 42 12.86 0.88 -3.58
C LEU A 42 14.22 0.52 -4.17
N ILE A 43 14.54 1.06 -5.35
CA ILE A 43 15.78 0.82 -6.09
C ILE A 43 16.62 2.10 -6.07
N GLY A 44 17.71 2.09 -5.30
CA GLY A 44 18.53 3.29 -5.07
C GLY A 44 17.73 4.46 -4.49
N PRO A 45 17.05 4.27 -3.33
CA PRO A 45 16.17 5.31 -2.77
C PRO A 45 16.94 6.57 -2.37
N SER A 46 16.27 7.72 -2.47
CA SER A 46 16.70 8.92 -1.77
C SER A 46 16.31 8.83 -0.29
N LYS A 47 16.97 9.62 0.57
CA LYS A 47 16.60 9.73 2.00
C LYS A 47 15.13 10.12 2.21
N GLU A 48 14.57 10.90 1.30
CA GLU A 48 13.16 11.29 1.33
C GLU A 48 12.25 10.08 1.05
N MET A 49 12.61 9.22 0.08
CA MET A 49 11.85 7.99 -0.19
C MET A 49 11.85 7.05 1.01
N GLU A 50 13.00 6.88 1.67
CA GLU A 50 13.12 6.07 2.89
C GLU A 50 12.25 6.64 4.01
N ALA A 51 12.36 7.95 4.29
CA ALA A 51 11.57 8.61 5.33
C ALA A 51 10.05 8.51 5.06
N ASN A 52 9.64 8.65 3.81
CA ASN A 52 8.23 8.49 3.42
C ASN A 52 7.75 7.04 3.56
N TYR A 53 8.59 6.05 3.25
CA TYR A 53 8.26 4.64 3.44
C TYR A 53 8.15 4.29 4.93
N ASP A 54 9.06 4.78 5.77
CA ASP A 54 8.97 4.63 7.22
C ASP A 54 7.70 5.28 7.80
N PHE A 55 7.32 6.45 7.29
CA PHE A 55 6.06 7.10 7.63
C PHE A 55 4.86 6.25 7.20
N LEU A 56 4.86 5.70 6.00
CA LEU A 56 3.81 4.80 5.50
C LEU A 56 3.60 3.59 6.43
N LEU A 57 4.68 2.97 6.91
CA LEU A 57 4.60 1.85 7.85
C LEU A 57 3.96 2.26 9.18
N LYS A 58 4.28 3.46 9.71
CA LYS A 58 3.67 4.00 10.93
C LYS A 58 2.18 4.26 10.74
N VAL A 59 1.78 4.82 9.60
CA VAL A 59 0.36 5.05 9.26
C VAL A 59 -0.40 3.73 9.19
N GLN A 60 0.16 2.72 8.54
CA GLN A 60 -0.44 1.38 8.48
C GLN A 60 -0.61 0.76 9.87
N ALA A 61 0.43 0.82 10.72
CA ALA A 61 0.39 0.29 12.07
C ALA A 61 -0.69 0.99 12.92
N LYS A 62 -0.83 2.31 12.79
CA LYS A 62 -1.88 3.10 13.44
C LYS A 62 -3.28 2.69 12.95
N ALA A 63 -3.48 2.50 11.64
CA ALA A 63 -4.76 2.05 11.11
C ALA A 63 -5.14 0.67 11.68
N PHE A 64 -4.20 -0.28 11.73
CA PHE A 64 -4.43 -1.61 12.29
C PHE A 64 -4.70 -1.60 13.80
N SER A 65 -4.11 -0.68 14.56
CA SER A 65 -4.41 -0.57 16.00
C SER A 65 -5.83 -0.05 16.26
N LEU A 66 -6.42 0.70 15.32
CA LEU A 66 -7.79 1.21 15.38
C LEU A 66 -8.85 0.21 14.88
N MET A 67 -8.46 -0.76 14.06
CA MET A 67 -9.35 -1.83 13.57
C MET A 67 -9.60 -2.87 14.67
N LYS A 68 -10.58 -2.57 15.53
CA LYS A 68 -11.05 -3.42 16.62
C LYS A 68 -12.52 -3.79 16.40
N ASP A 69 -12.98 -4.81 17.13
CA ASP A 69 -14.39 -5.19 17.12
C ASP A 69 -15.29 -3.98 17.46
N GLY A 70 -16.38 -3.82 16.71
CA GLY A 70 -17.28 -2.66 16.82
C GLY A 70 -16.77 -1.33 16.23
N ALA A 71 -15.56 -1.27 15.67
CA ALA A 71 -15.04 -0.03 15.08
C ALA A 71 -15.76 0.35 13.76
N VAL A 72 -16.18 1.61 13.66
CA VAL A 72 -16.77 2.16 12.41
C VAL A 72 -15.66 2.53 11.43
N ALA A 73 -15.73 2.03 10.20
CA ALA A 73 -14.68 2.24 9.18
C ALA A 73 -14.39 3.72 8.90
N LYS A 74 -15.43 4.58 8.90
CA LYS A 74 -15.29 6.03 8.78
C LYS A 74 -14.39 6.61 9.88
N ASP A 75 -14.60 6.20 11.13
CA ASP A 75 -13.84 6.69 12.27
C ASP A 75 -12.41 6.17 12.26
N VAL A 76 -12.18 4.92 11.85
CA VAL A 76 -10.84 4.36 11.64
C VAL A 76 -10.08 5.21 10.62
N TYR A 77 -10.71 5.53 9.49
CA TYR A 77 -10.11 6.38 8.46
C TYR A 77 -9.78 7.78 8.99
N SER A 78 -10.77 8.48 9.56
CA SER A 78 -10.59 9.84 10.10
C SER A 78 -9.52 9.90 11.20
N LYS A 79 -9.50 8.95 12.13
CA LYS A 79 -8.49 8.88 13.20
C LYS A 79 -7.10 8.51 12.69
N THR A 80 -7.01 7.75 11.59
CA THR A 80 -5.72 7.44 10.97
C THR A 80 -5.09 8.71 10.40
N LEU A 81 -5.88 9.58 9.78
CA LEU A 81 -5.45 10.86 9.18
C LEU A 81 -5.02 11.92 10.19
N SER A 82 -5.63 11.96 11.38
CA SER A 82 -5.36 12.94 12.45
C SER A 82 -4.18 12.55 13.32
#